data_AF-A0A0N8PVZ8-F1
#
_entry.id   AF-A0A0N8PVZ8-F1
#
_cell.length_a   1.000
_cell.length_b   1.000
_cell.length_c   1.000
_cell.angle_alpha   90.00
_cell.angle_beta   90.00
_cell.angle_gamma   90.00
#
_symmetry.space_group_name_H-M   'P 1'
#
loop_
_entity.id
_entity.type
_entity.pdbx_description
1 polymer ?
#
loop_
_entity_poly.entity_id
_entity_poly.type
_entity_poly.pdbx_seq_one_letter_code
_entity_poly.pdbx_strand_id
1 'polypeptide(L)'
;MEVKIARRYQVTIPREVREKIGLSVGDVVEVRYDEGRIIIEKVLAGWEDVMMETLGAWKNHPVFGKMKNSIEIVDWLRGKK
;
A
#
# COMPACT_ATOMS: atom_id res chain seq x y z
N MET A 1 8.37 -26.95 -4.73
CA MET A 1 8.08 -27.02 -3.29
C MET A 1 6.61 -27.29 -3.11
N GLU A 2 6.27 -28.27 -2.29
CA GLU A 2 4.88 -28.58 -1.97
C GLU A 2 4.57 -28.06 -0.56
N VAL A 3 3.40 -27.49 -0.38
CA VAL A 3 2.94 -26.92 0.88
C VAL A 3 1.56 -27.45 1.19
N LYS A 4 1.33 -27.82 2.44
CA LYS A 4 0.03 -28.32 2.89
C LYS A 4 -0.90 -27.15 3.18
N ILE A 5 -2.14 -27.25 2.74
CA ILE A 5 -3.21 -26.34 3.13
C ILE A 5 -3.51 -26.55 4.63
N ALA A 6 -3.34 -25.50 5.42
CA ALA A 6 -3.66 -25.48 6.84
C ALA A 6 -5.16 -25.23 7.06
N ARG A 7 -5.57 -25.18 8.34
CA ARG A 7 -6.95 -24.79 8.71
C ARG A 7 -7.31 -23.45 8.07
N ARG A 8 -8.61 -23.25 7.81
CA ARG A 8 -9.13 -22.04 7.14
C ARG A 8 -8.50 -21.79 5.76
N TYR A 9 -8.05 -22.84 5.09
CA TYR A 9 -7.48 -22.79 3.73
C TYR A 9 -6.23 -21.91 3.61
N GLN A 10 -5.47 -21.74 4.69
CA GLN A 10 -4.24 -20.96 4.67
C GLN A 10 -3.10 -21.76 4.04
N VAL A 11 -2.29 -21.09 3.22
CA VAL A 11 -1.07 -21.67 2.64
C VAL A 11 0.13 -20.88 3.14
N THR A 12 1.11 -21.59 3.68
CA THR A 12 2.38 -20.97 4.08
C THR A 12 3.22 -20.71 2.84
N ILE A 13 3.42 -19.44 2.49
CA ILE A 13 4.35 -19.05 1.43
C ILE A 13 5.79 -19.28 1.93
N PRO A 14 6.58 -20.15 1.30
CA PRO A 14 7.95 -20.42 1.71
C PRO A 14 8.84 -19.19 1.66
N ARG A 15 9.89 -19.18 2.50
CA ARG A 15 10.81 -18.04 2.64
C ARG A 15 11.39 -17.59 1.29
N GLU A 16 11.87 -18.53 0.47
CA GLU A 16 12.47 -18.23 -0.83
C GLU A 16 11.50 -17.50 -1.77
N VAL A 17 10.21 -17.87 -1.75
CA VAL A 17 9.18 -17.21 -2.56
C VAL A 17 8.90 -15.81 -2.03
N ARG A 18 8.75 -15.64 -0.71
CA ARG A 18 8.50 -14.33 -0.08
C ARG A 18 9.61 -13.33 -0.36
N GLU A 19 10.88 -13.76 -0.30
CA GLU A 19 12.04 -12.89 -0.54
C GLU A 19 12.08 -12.43 -2.01
N LYS A 20 11.80 -13.32 -2.97
CA LYS A 20 11.78 -12.98 -4.40
C LYS A 20 10.73 -11.94 -4.78
N ILE A 21 9.55 -12.00 -4.14
CA ILE A 21 8.44 -11.09 -4.41
C ILE A 21 8.40 -9.90 -3.43
N GLY A 22 9.28 -9.88 -2.42
CA GLY A 22 9.31 -8.83 -1.39
C GLY A 22 8.07 -8.77 -0.51
N LEU A 23 7.48 -9.92 -0.14
CA LEU A 23 6.32 -9.99 0.76
C LEU A 23 6.75 -9.95 2.24
N SER A 24 6.13 -9.05 2.99
CA SER A 24 6.28 -8.88 4.44
C SER A 24 5.02 -9.30 5.20
N VAL A 25 5.17 -9.55 6.50
CA VAL A 25 4.02 -9.81 7.37
C VAL A 25 3.16 -8.55 7.43
N GLY A 26 1.87 -8.68 7.12
CA GLY A 26 0.92 -7.56 7.07
C GLY A 26 0.66 -7.03 5.66
N ASP A 27 1.44 -7.44 4.66
CA ASP A 27 1.16 -7.11 3.26
C ASP A 27 -0.19 -7.70 2.82
N VAL A 28 -0.94 -6.91 2.04
CA VAL A 28 -2.17 -7.34 1.40
C VAL A 28 -1.84 -7.93 0.03
N VAL A 29 -2.47 -9.04 -0.31
CA VAL A 29 -2.32 -9.71 -1.61
C VAL A 29 -3.67 -9.85 -2.27
N GLU A 30 -3.69 -9.74 -3.59
CA GLU A 30 -4.83 -10.06 -4.42
C GLU A 30 -4.71 -11.53 -4.80
N VAL A 31 -5.83 -12.25 -4.66
CA VAL A 31 -5.89 -13.69 -4.97
C VAL A 31 -6.95 -13.89 -6.02
N ARG A 32 -6.56 -14.43 -7.18
CA ARG A 32 -7.45 -14.69 -8.31
C ARG A 32 -7.26 -16.10 -8.86
N TYR A 33 -8.28 -16.58 -9.55
CA TYR A 33 -8.24 -17.83 -10.28
C TYR A 33 -8.01 -17.57 -11.76
N ASP A 34 -7.10 -18.32 -12.36
CA ASP A 34 -6.78 -18.25 -13.78
C ASP A 34 -6.41 -19.64 -14.30
N GLU A 35 -7.18 -20.16 -15.26
CA GLU A 35 -6.91 -21.44 -15.95
C GLU A 35 -6.49 -22.62 -15.03
N GLY A 36 -7.20 -22.84 -13.93
CA GLY A 36 -6.88 -23.92 -12.99
C GLY A 36 -5.79 -23.59 -11.96
N ARG A 37 -5.29 -22.36 -11.95
CA ARG A 37 -4.23 -21.88 -11.07
C ARG A 37 -4.77 -20.80 -10.14
N ILE A 38 -4.18 -20.73 -8.95
CA ILE A 38 -4.36 -19.60 -8.04
C ILE A 38 -3.18 -18.67 -8.27
N ILE A 39 -3.46 -17.45 -8.71
CA ILE A 39 -2.48 -16.37 -8.83
C ILE A 39 -2.61 -15.51 -7.58
N ILE A 40 -1.46 -15.26 -6.93
CA ILE A 40 -1.35 -14.38 -5.77
C ILE A 40 -0.40 -13.25 -6.16
N GLU A 41 -0.91 -12.02 -6.19
CA GLU A 41 -0.15 -10.82 -6.55
C GLU A 41 -0.08 -9.89 -5.34
N LYS A 42 1.09 -9.29 -5.11
CA LYS A 42 1.24 -8.30 -4.05
C LYS A 42 0.45 -7.05 -4.45
N VAL A 43 -0.49 -6.63 -3.59
CA VAL A 43 -1.19 -5.38 -3.81
C VAL A 43 -0.25 -4.26 -3.42
N LEU A 44 0.25 -3.56 -4.42
CA LEU A 44 0.87 -2.25 -4.24
C LEU A 44 -0.27 -1.25 -4.00
N ALA A 45 -0.89 -1.31 -2.83
CA ALA A 45 -1.58 -0.14 -2.30
C ALA A 45 -0.48 0.69 -1.66
N GLY A 46 0.41 1.21 -2.50
CA GLY A 46 1.53 1.99 -2.04
C GLY A 46 0.96 3.20 -1.33
N TRP A 47 1.42 3.45 -0.11
CA TRP A 47 1.32 4.80 0.44
C TRP A 47 1.84 5.81 -0.59
N GLU A 48 2.84 5.45 -1.41
CA GLU A 48 3.25 6.20 -2.59
C GLU A 48 2.13 6.49 -3.60
N ASP A 49 1.28 5.52 -3.96
CA ASP A 49 0.21 5.72 -4.95
C ASP A 49 -0.86 6.68 -4.40
N VAL A 50 -1.26 6.48 -3.14
CA VAL A 50 -2.18 7.39 -2.43
C VAL A 50 -1.57 8.80 -2.31
N MET A 51 -0.28 8.88 -2.01
CA MET A 51 0.44 10.15 -1.90
C MET A 51 0.65 10.82 -3.27
N MET A 52 0.81 10.05 -4.34
CA MET A 52 0.87 10.52 -5.74
C MET A 52 -0.47 11.09 -6.17
N GLU A 53 -1.57 10.35 -5.95
CA GLU A 53 -2.93 10.79 -6.27
C GLU A 53 -3.32 12.07 -5.52
N THR A 54 -2.87 12.20 -4.28
CA THR A 54 -3.17 13.36 -3.43
C THR A 54 -2.12 14.47 -3.54
N LEU A 55 -1.07 14.28 -4.36
CA LEU A 55 0.00 15.25 -4.53
C LEU A 55 -0.55 16.56 -5.10
N GLY A 56 -0.48 17.63 -4.29
CA GLY A 56 -0.96 18.94 -4.70
C GLY A 56 -2.48 19.07 -4.75
N ALA A 57 -3.24 18.13 -4.17
CA ALA A 57 -4.69 18.28 -3.98
C ALA A 57 -5.05 19.59 -3.24
N TRP A 58 -4.15 20.07 -2.39
CA TRP A 58 -4.27 21.33 -1.65
C TRP A 58 -3.91 22.58 -2.47
N LYS A 59 -3.28 22.45 -3.65
CA LYS A 59 -2.78 23.58 -4.46
C LYS A 59 -3.89 24.52 -4.92
N ASN A 60 -5.09 24.00 -5.15
CA ASN A 60 -6.26 24.78 -5.56
C ASN A 60 -7.16 25.17 -4.38
N HIS A 61 -6.79 24.81 -3.15
CA HIS A 61 -7.59 25.14 -1.97
C HIS A 61 -7.49 26.65 -1.66
N PRO A 62 -8.60 27.37 -1.42
CA PRO A 62 -8.59 28.83 -1.21
C PRO A 62 -7.66 29.31 -0.08
N VAL A 63 -7.44 28.46 0.92
CA VAL A 63 -6.59 28.74 2.08
C VAL A 63 -5.19 28.16 1.92
N PHE A 64 -5.06 26.94 1.40
CA PHE A 64 -3.80 26.19 1.44
C PHE A 64 -2.97 26.34 0.17
N GLY A 65 -3.57 26.76 -0.96
CA GLY A 65 -2.87 26.95 -2.23
C GLY A 65 -1.80 28.04 -2.20
N LYS A 66 -1.83 28.92 -1.19
CA LYS A 66 -0.82 29.96 -0.95
C LYS A 66 0.34 29.50 -0.05
N MET A 67 0.25 28.31 0.55
CA MET A 67 1.28 27.74 1.41
C MET A 67 2.27 26.92 0.58
N LYS A 68 3.53 26.83 1.02
CA LYS A 68 4.62 26.23 0.23
C LYS A 68 4.53 24.72 0.14
N ASN A 69 4.10 24.06 1.22
CA ASN A 69 4.05 22.60 1.31
C ASN A 69 3.10 22.12 2.43
N SER A 70 2.95 20.80 2.56
CA SER A 70 2.12 20.15 3.57
C SER A 70 2.54 20.41 5.01
N ILE A 71 3.83 20.71 5.28
CA ILE A 71 4.33 21.00 6.63
C ILE A 71 3.77 22.34 7.11
N GLU A 72 3.83 23.37 6.26
CA GLU A 72 3.30 24.70 6.56
C GLU A 72 1.78 24.67 6.80
N ILE A 73 1.05 23.86 6.02
CA ILE A 73 -0.39 23.64 6.22
C ILE A 73 -0.66 23.00 7.60
N VAL A 74 0.11 21.97 7.98
CA VAL A 74 -0.06 21.27 9.26
C VAL A 74 0.31 22.15 10.45
N ASP A 75 1.37 22.96 10.34
CA ASP A 75 1.76 23.90 11.39
C ASP A 75 0.72 25.00 11.57
N TRP A 76 0.17 25.53 10.47
CA TRP A 76 -0.95 26.48 10.51
C TRP A 76 -2.20 25.89 11.18
N LEU A 77 -2.60 24.66 10.81
CA LEU A 77 -3.74 23.96 11.44
C LEU A 77 -3.53 23.73 12.94
N ARG A 78 -2.28 23.55 13.37
CA ARG A 78 -1.89 23.37 14.77
C ARG A 78 -1.69 24.70 15.51
N GLY A 79 -1.88 25.84 14.85
CA GLY A 79 -1.66 27.17 15.42
C GLY A 79 -0.19 27.44 15.78
N LYS A 80 0.75 26.68 15.20
CA LYS A 80 2.18 26.94 15.35
C LYS A 80 2.55 28.07 14.39
N LYS A 81 3.03 29.18 14.95
CA LYS A 81 3.56 30.32 14.20
C LYS A 81 4.86 29.95 13.49
#